data_AF-A0A556V9Z8-F1
#
_entry.id   AF-A0A556V9Z8-F1
#
_cell.length_a   1.000
_cell.length_b   1.000
_cell.length_c   1.000
_cell.angle_alpha   90.00
_cell.angle_beta   90.00
_cell.angle_gamma   90.00
#
_symmetry.space_group_name_H-M   'P 1'
#
loop_
_entity.id
_entity.type
_entity.pdbx_description
1 polymer ?
#
loop_
_entity_poly.entity_id
_entity_poly.type
_entity_poly.pdbx_seq_one_letter_code
_entity_poly.pdbx_strand_id
1 'polypeptide(L)'
;MERFQSDLQIQQLTSSAWIGSYNDITGWYWVFENKPVGSMTKWNSGQPDNRNGYQQCATVTNSGWNDRTCTVTFFFLCLDEITGKKQLLKLKVKSDEHMKDSAVQLIILEQVRSHPLQSTLIIQLLIRAVRT
;
A
#
# COMPACT_ATOMS: atom_id res chain seq x y z
N MET A 1 -3.61 8.33 1.68
CA MET A 1 -4.59 7.22 1.74
C MET A 1 -5.02 6.68 0.38
N GLU A 2 -4.87 7.44 -0.73
CA GLU A 2 -4.93 6.86 -2.10
C GLU A 2 -4.01 5.63 -2.26
N ARG A 3 -2.90 5.60 -1.50
CA ARG A 3 -1.99 4.45 -1.37
C ARG A 3 -2.61 3.16 -0.84
N PHE A 4 -3.59 3.22 0.07
CA PHE A 4 -4.18 1.97 0.58
C PHE A 4 -5.00 1.24 -0.49
N GLN A 5 -5.57 2.00 -1.44
CA GLN A 5 -6.30 1.45 -2.59
C GLN A 5 -5.37 0.92 -3.69
N SER A 6 -4.15 1.48 -3.81
CA SER A 6 -3.17 1.12 -4.84
C SER A 6 -2.14 0.07 -4.39
N ASP A 7 -1.81 0.02 -3.09
CA ASP A 7 -0.71 -0.80 -2.55
C ASP A 7 -1.21 -2.13 -1.97
N LEU A 8 -2.53 -2.28 -1.75
CA LEU A 8 -3.13 -3.59 -1.63
C LEU A 8 -3.12 -4.24 -3.02
N GLN A 9 -2.05 -4.99 -3.32
CA GLN A 9 -2.20 -6.16 -4.17
C GLN A 9 -3.18 -7.07 -3.43
N ILE A 10 -4.48 -6.95 -3.74
CA ILE A 10 -5.56 -7.85 -3.31
C ILE A 10 -5.37 -9.21 -4.03
N GLN A 11 -4.14 -9.71 -4.05
CA GLN A 11 -3.81 -11.02 -4.56
C GLN A 11 -3.54 -11.88 -3.34
N GLN A 12 -4.47 -12.81 -3.09
CA GLN A 12 -4.40 -13.91 -2.12
C GLN A 12 -4.94 -13.69 -0.70
N LEU A 13 -5.95 -12.82 -0.50
CA LEU A 13 -6.81 -13.00 0.68
C LEU A 13 -7.62 -14.29 0.50
N THR A 14 -7.34 -15.29 1.32
CA THR A 14 -8.12 -16.55 1.36
C THR A 14 -9.36 -16.44 2.25
N SER A 15 -9.46 -15.38 3.04
CA SER A 15 -10.59 -15.09 3.94
C SER A 15 -10.90 -13.59 4.01
N SER A 16 -12.06 -13.24 4.57
CA SER A 16 -12.40 -11.85 4.86
C SER A 16 -11.54 -11.29 5.99
N ALA A 17 -11.19 -10.00 5.89
CA ALA A 17 -10.50 -9.29 6.96
C ALA A 17 -11.12 -7.91 7.18
N TRP A 18 -11.15 -7.45 8.42
CA TRP A 18 -11.52 -6.09 8.78
C TRP A 18 -10.55 -5.09 8.17
N ILE A 19 -11.11 -4.03 7.59
CA ILE A 19 -10.39 -2.79 7.31
C ILE A 19 -10.84 -1.74 8.32
N GLY A 20 -10.00 -0.77 8.64
CA GLY A 20 -10.30 0.26 9.63
C GLY A 20 -11.32 1.30 9.16
N SER A 21 -12.48 0.85 8.65
CA SER A 21 -13.58 1.70 8.17
C SER A 21 -14.90 1.31 8.84
N TYR A 22 -15.66 2.33 9.23
CA TYR A 22 -16.96 2.20 9.89
C TYR A 22 -17.98 3.17 9.30
N ASN A 23 -19.25 2.85 9.45
CA ASN A 23 -20.35 3.71 9.08
C ASN A 23 -20.84 4.46 10.32
N ASP A 24 -20.73 5.79 10.32
CA ASP A 24 -21.60 6.63 11.13
C ASP A 24 -22.84 6.96 10.30
N ILE A 25 -23.98 7.26 10.92
CA ILE A 25 -25.27 7.45 10.25
C ILE A 25 -25.21 8.39 9.01
N THR A 26 -24.19 9.27 8.94
CA THR A 26 -23.97 10.22 7.85
C THR A 26 -23.09 9.68 6.71
N GLY A 27 -22.33 8.60 6.92
CA GLY A 27 -21.48 8.00 5.89
C GLY A 27 -20.39 7.06 6.41
N TRP A 28 -19.52 6.63 5.49
CA TRP A 28 -18.37 5.77 5.82
C TRP A 28 -17.12 6.59 6.12
N TYR A 29 -16.44 6.24 7.22
CA TYR A 29 -15.26 6.92 7.74
C TYR A 29 -14.14 5.92 8.02
N TRP A 30 -12.91 6.36 7.83
CA TRP A 30 -11.73 5.68 8.32
C TRP A 30 -11.58 5.93 9.82
N VAL A 31 -11.36 4.87 10.60
CA VAL A 31 -10.98 4.96 12.03
C VAL A 31 -9.72 5.80 12.19
N PHE A 32 -8.76 5.65 11.26
CA PHE A 32 -7.57 6.48 11.22
C PHE A 32 -7.93 7.93 10.87
N GLU A 33 -7.64 8.85 11.78
CA GLU A 33 -7.90 10.30 11.67
C GLU A 33 -9.38 10.70 11.51
N ASN A 34 -10.33 9.77 11.64
CA ASN A 34 -11.76 10.02 11.49
C ASN A 34 -12.12 10.77 10.17
N LYS A 35 -11.54 10.32 9.05
CA LYS A 35 -11.73 10.96 7.74
C LYS A 35 -12.78 10.23 6.90
N PRO A 36 -13.62 10.94 6.14
CA PRO A 36 -14.54 10.30 5.19
C PRO A 36 -13.78 9.40 4.21
N VAL A 37 -14.36 8.24 3.86
CA VAL A 37 -13.76 7.28 2.92
C VAL A 37 -13.60 7.85 1.51
N GLY A 38 -14.40 8.86 1.15
CA GLY A 38 -14.41 9.49 -0.18
C GLY A 38 -15.20 8.66 -1.21
N SER A 39 -15.13 9.06 -2.48
CA SER A 39 -15.90 8.44 -3.58
C SER A 39 -15.25 7.20 -4.19
N MET A 40 -13.92 7.06 -4.08
CA MET A 40 -13.17 5.94 -4.65
C MET A 40 -13.20 4.75 -3.69
N THR A 41 -14.22 3.90 -3.83
CA THR A 41 -14.41 2.68 -3.03
C THR A 41 -14.40 1.45 -3.91
N LYS A 42 -14.09 0.28 -3.31
CA LYS A 42 -14.11 -1.02 -3.98
C LYS A 42 -15.21 -1.92 -3.41
N TRP A 43 -16.39 -1.36 -3.13
CA TRP A 43 -17.53 -2.16 -2.69
C TRP A 43 -17.84 -3.26 -3.70
N ASN A 44 -18.14 -4.46 -3.20
CA ASN A 44 -18.70 -5.50 -4.03
C ASN A 44 -20.07 -5.07 -4.56
N SER A 45 -20.51 -5.70 -5.65
CA SER A 45 -21.84 -5.43 -6.20
C SER A 45 -22.93 -5.65 -5.15
N GLY A 46 -23.82 -4.66 -5.00
CA GLY A 46 -24.89 -4.67 -4.00
C GLY A 46 -24.47 -4.28 -2.58
N GLN A 47 -23.21 -3.90 -2.36
CA GLN A 47 -22.72 -3.43 -1.06
C GLN A 47 -22.49 -1.91 -1.08
N PRO A 48 -22.57 -1.24 0.08
CA PRO A 48 -23.04 -1.76 1.37
C PRO A 48 -24.58 -1.98 1.37
N ASP A 49 -25.06 -3.08 1.94
CA ASP A 49 -26.50 -3.43 1.96
C ASP A 49 -27.18 -3.22 3.31
N ASN A 50 -26.41 -3.01 4.39
CA ASN A 50 -26.87 -2.87 5.76
C ASN A 50 -27.95 -3.90 6.14
N ARG A 51 -27.73 -5.16 5.77
CA ARG A 51 -28.60 -6.29 6.09
C ARG A 51 -28.95 -6.30 7.58
N ASN A 52 -30.26 -6.36 7.83
CA ASN A 52 -30.88 -6.31 9.16
C ASN A 52 -30.63 -5.01 9.95
N GLY A 53 -29.99 -3.99 9.38
CA GLY A 53 -29.76 -2.69 10.03
C GLY A 53 -28.55 -2.62 10.97
N TYR A 54 -27.68 -3.64 10.97
CA TYR A 54 -26.59 -3.77 11.94
C TYR A 54 -25.22 -4.04 11.29
N GLN A 55 -24.94 -3.54 10.09
CA GLN A 55 -23.65 -3.73 9.43
C GLN A 55 -22.86 -2.42 9.32
N GLN A 56 -22.32 -1.95 10.45
CA GLN A 56 -21.59 -0.67 10.53
C GLN A 56 -20.07 -0.78 10.33
N CYS A 57 -19.52 -1.96 10.03
CA CYS A 57 -18.07 -2.14 9.86
C CYS A 57 -17.73 -2.72 8.49
N ALA A 58 -16.61 -2.31 7.90
CA ALA A 58 -16.20 -2.76 6.57
C ALA A 58 -15.17 -3.90 6.61
N THR A 59 -15.39 -4.92 5.79
CA THR A 59 -14.43 -5.99 5.52
C THR A 59 -13.94 -5.91 4.08
N VAL A 60 -12.74 -6.44 3.84
CA VAL A 60 -12.20 -6.69 2.50
C VAL A 60 -12.12 -8.19 2.23
N THR A 61 -12.35 -8.55 0.97
CA THR A 61 -12.23 -9.89 0.39
C THR A 61 -11.33 -9.82 -0.85
N ASN A 62 -11.14 -10.95 -1.54
CA ASN A 62 -10.41 -10.97 -2.81
C ASN A 62 -11.07 -10.13 -3.92
N SER A 63 -12.39 -9.93 -3.87
CA SER A 63 -13.13 -9.23 -4.93
C SER A 63 -13.44 -7.77 -4.62
N GLY A 64 -13.43 -7.38 -3.34
CA GLY A 64 -13.88 -6.06 -2.92
C GLY A 64 -14.31 -6.02 -1.47
N TRP A 65 -15.05 -4.97 -1.12
CA TRP A 65 -15.47 -4.65 0.24
C TRP A 65 -16.92 -5.07 0.49
N ASN A 66 -17.21 -5.41 1.75
CA ASN A 66 -18.56 -5.70 2.23
C ASN A 66 -18.76 -5.06 3.60
N ASP A 67 -19.96 -4.58 3.89
CA ASP A 67 -20.32 -4.20 5.25
C ASP A 67 -20.70 -5.44 6.06
N ARG A 68 -20.40 -5.43 7.36
CA ARG A 68 -20.60 -6.56 8.28
C ARG A 68 -20.92 -6.05 9.67
N THR A 69 -21.62 -6.87 10.44
CA THR A 69 -21.86 -6.60 11.86
C THR A 69 -20.53 -6.63 12.60
N CYS A 70 -20.24 -5.54 13.31
CA CYS A 70 -18.94 -5.30 13.93
C CYS A 70 -18.52 -6.36 14.97
N THR A 71 -19.48 -7.13 15.49
CA THR A 71 -19.24 -8.19 16.48
C THR A 71 -18.78 -9.51 15.85
N VAL A 72 -18.79 -9.63 14.53
CA VAL A 72 -18.31 -10.85 13.83
C VAL A 72 -16.80 -10.95 13.94
N THR A 73 -16.31 -12.16 14.18
CA THR A 73 -14.86 -12.43 14.27
C THR A 73 -14.26 -12.61 12.88
N PHE A 74 -13.33 -11.73 12.51
CA PHE A 74 -12.47 -11.84 11.32
C PHE A 74 -11.04 -11.46 11.68
N PHE A 75 -10.08 -11.82 10.82
CA PHE A 75 -8.75 -11.21 10.85
C PHE A 75 -8.86 -9.70 10.60
N PHE A 76 -7.81 -8.93 10.90
CA PHE A 76 -7.78 -7.49 10.64
C PHE A 76 -6.51 -7.11 9.87
N LEU A 77 -6.63 -6.12 8.98
CA LEU A 77 -5.49 -5.54 8.30
C LEU A 77 -5.08 -4.25 9.01
N CYS A 78 -3.83 -4.20 9.45
CA CYS A 78 -3.22 -2.98 9.95
C CYS A 78 -2.49 -2.25 8.83
N LEU A 79 -2.73 -0.94 8.78
CA LEU A 79 -1.85 0.00 8.12
C LEU A 79 -0.73 0.32 9.10
N ASP A 80 0.46 -0.19 8.83
CA ASP A 80 1.65 0.47 9.35
C ASP A 80 1.91 1.64 8.42
N GLU A 81 1.84 2.87 8.93
CA GLU A 81 2.45 3.96 8.17
C GLU A 81 3.90 3.54 7.97
N ILE A 82 4.35 3.41 6.72
CA ILE A 82 5.79 3.46 6.46
C ILE A 82 6.22 4.87 6.87
N THR A 83 6.42 5.05 8.18
CA THR A 83 7.18 6.11 8.84
C THR A 83 8.66 5.98 8.51
N GLY A 84 9.01 5.06 7.60
CA GLY A 84 10.20 5.19 6.78
C GLY A 84 10.19 6.58 6.18
N LYS A 85 10.89 7.51 6.84
CA LYS A 85 11.30 8.80 6.29
C LYS A 85 11.62 8.52 4.84
N LYS A 86 10.92 9.17 3.90
CA LYS A 86 11.33 9.13 2.50
C LYS A 86 12.77 9.64 2.47
N GLN A 87 13.72 8.70 2.46
CA GLN A 87 15.11 9.02 2.30
C GLN A 87 15.26 9.31 0.81
N LEU A 88 15.19 10.60 0.48
CA LEU A 88 15.47 11.07 -0.86
C LEU A 88 16.96 10.88 -1.11
N LEU A 89 17.33 9.73 -1.66
CA LEU A 89 18.69 9.47 -2.11
C LEU A 89 18.90 10.21 -3.43
N LYS A 90 19.51 11.40 -3.38
CA LYS A 90 19.94 12.12 -4.58
C LYS A 90 21.15 11.41 -5.19
N LEU A 91 20.90 10.47 -6.11
CA LEU A 91 21.94 9.82 -6.89
C LEU A 91 22.41 10.77 -7.99
N LYS A 92 23.72 11.05 -8.04
CA LYS A 92 24.35 11.69 -9.21
C LYS A 92 24.78 10.57 -10.15
N VAL A 93 24.14 10.50 -11.32
CA VAL A 93 24.49 9.55 -12.38
C VAL A 93 25.42 10.26 -13.36
N LYS A 94 26.47 9.58 -13.81
CA LYS A 94 27.36 10.06 -14.87
C LYS A 94 27.27 9.08 -16.03
N SER A 95 27.07 9.58 -17.24
CA SER A 95 27.21 8.80 -18.47
C SER A 95 28.17 9.51 -19.41
N ASP A 96 28.80 8.74 -20.28
CA ASP A 96 29.59 9.28 -21.39
C ASP A 96 28.68 9.78 -22.53
N GLU A 97 27.41 9.34 -22.53
CA GLU A 97 26.36 9.76 -23.46
C GLU A 97 25.57 11.00 -22.97
N HIS A 98 24.78 11.60 -23.87
CA HIS A 98 23.97 12.77 -23.55
C HIS A 98 22.80 12.41 -22.60
N MET A 99 22.88 12.84 -21.35
CA MET A 99 21.91 12.49 -20.27
C MET A 99 20.46 12.96 -20.50
N LYS A 100 20.22 13.83 -21.49
CA LYS A 100 18.88 14.29 -21.86
C LYS A 100 18.26 13.45 -22.99
N ASP A 101 19.02 12.51 -23.55
CA ASP A 101 18.51 11.57 -24.52
C ASP A 101 17.47 10.66 -23.85
N SER A 102 16.30 10.54 -24.48
CA SER A 102 15.18 9.76 -23.95
C SER A 102 15.52 8.27 -23.77
N ALA A 103 16.36 7.69 -24.64
CA ALA A 103 16.80 6.30 -24.50
C ALA A 103 17.72 6.13 -23.30
N VAL A 104 18.66 7.07 -23.08
CA VAL A 104 19.55 7.07 -21.92
C VAL A 104 18.75 7.22 -20.61
N GLN A 105 17.73 8.08 -20.59
CA GLN A 105 16.87 8.24 -19.41
C GLN A 105 16.08 6.99 -19.07
N LEU A 106 15.53 6.29 -20.07
CA LEU A 106 14.80 5.04 -19.86
C LEU A 106 15.72 3.96 -19.28
N ILE A 107 16.94 3.82 -19.83
CA ILE A 107 17.94 2.86 -19.34
C ILE A 107 18.35 3.18 -17.89
N ILE A 108 18.56 4.45 -17.55
CA ILE A 108 18.89 4.86 -16.17
C ILE A 108 17.75 4.52 -15.21
N LEU A 109 16.49 4.76 -15.62
CA LEU A 109 15.32 4.42 -14.81
C LEU A 109 15.19 2.91 -14.58
N GLU A 110 15.45 2.10 -15.60
CA GLU A 110 15.48 0.64 -15.48
C GLU A 110 16.59 0.17 -14.53
N GLN A 111 17.79 0.74 -14.65
CA GLN A 111 18.93 0.40 -13.80
C GLN A 111 18.71 0.78 -12.33
N VAL A 112 18.08 1.93 -12.06
CA VAL A 112 17.74 2.35 -10.69
C VAL A 112 16.65 1.46 -10.09
N ARG A 113 15.68 0.99 -10.90
CA ARG A 113 14.64 0.06 -10.45
C ARG A 113 15.16 -1.36 -10.21
N SER A 114 16.12 -1.82 -11.01
CA SER A 114 16.72 -3.16 -10.89
C SER A 114 17.65 -3.30 -9.69
N HIS A 115 18.03 -2.18 -9.05
CA HIS A 115 18.81 -2.15 -7.81
C HIS A 115 17.96 -1.75 -6.60
N PRO A 116 17.03 -2.60 -6.12
CA PRO A 116 16.27 -2.33 -4.91
C PRO A 116 17.16 -2.52 -3.69
N LEU A 117 17.85 -1.48 -3.21
CA LEU A 117 18.49 -1.40 -1.87
C LEU A 117 19.30 -2.64 -1.40
N GLN A 118 19.74 -3.54 -2.28
CA GLN A 118 20.62 -4.66 -1.93
C GLN A 118 22.04 -4.19 -1.59
N SER A 119 22.29 -2.88 -1.71
CA SER A 119 23.54 -2.20 -1.38
C SER A 119 24.02 -2.46 0.04
N THR A 120 23.15 -2.84 0.99
CA THR A 120 23.61 -3.27 2.31
C THR A 120 24.51 -4.52 2.23
N LEU A 121 24.21 -5.46 1.32
CA LEU A 121 24.97 -6.70 1.16
C LEU A 121 26.33 -6.45 0.50
N ILE A 122 26.38 -5.57 -0.50
CA ILE A 122 27.64 -5.18 -1.18
C ILE A 122 28.54 -4.36 -0.24
N ILE A 123 27.97 -3.46 0.56
CA ILE A 123 28.73 -2.70 1.57
C ILE A 123 29.30 -3.66 2.64
N GLN A 124 28.56 -4.67 3.09
CA GLN A 124 29.10 -5.67 4.03
C GLN A 124 30.23 -6.53 3.43
N LEU A 125 30.13 -6.93 2.16
CA LEU A 125 31.20 -7.68 1.47
C LEU A 125 32.46 -6.84 1.27
N LEU A 126 32.31 -5.57 0.89
CA LEU A 126 33.45 -4.64 0.76
C LEU A 126 34.11 -4.34 2.10
N ILE A 127 33.35 -4.22 3.19
CA ILE A 127 33.90 -4.03 4.55
C ILE A 127 34.68 -5.28 5.02
N ARG A 128 34.25 -6.50 4.65
CA ARG A 128 35.01 -7.73 4.94
C ARG A 128 36.29 -7.83 4.12
N ALA A 129 36.25 -7.44 2.83
CA ALA A 129 37.41 -7.47 1.94
C ALA A 129 38.50 -6.43 2.29
N VAL A 130 38.14 -5.36 2.99
CA VAL A 130 39.10 -4.32 3.44
C VAL A 130 39.70 -4.65 4.83
N ARG A 131 39.16 -5.65 5.54
CA ARG A 131 39.64 -6.08 6.87
C ARG A 131 40.51 -7.36 6.86
N THR A 132 40.84 -7.90 5.68
CA THR A 132 41.82 -8.97 5.48
C THR A 132 42.96 -8.45 4.63
#